data_AF-A0A6I3WNS5-F1
#
_entry.id   AF-A0A6I3WNS5-F1
#
_cell.length_a   1.000
_cell.length_b   1.000
_cell.length_c   1.000
_cell.angle_alpha   90.00
_cell.angle_beta   90.00
_cell.angle_gamma   90.00
#
_symmetry.space_group_name_H-M   'P 1'
#
loop_
_entity.id
_entity.type
_entity.pdbx_description
1 polymer ?
#
loop_
_entity_poly.entity_id
_entity_poly.type
_entity_poly.pdbx_seq_one_letter_code
_entity_poly.pdbx_strand_id
1 'polypeptide(L)' 'MYRFLLRPKWLLFHIVVLASVVGMLFLARWQWDKHVARDAFVATVNDREAAAPLDLAPLLGAGTAAADIEWFRVAATGSY' A
#
# COMPACT_ATOMS: atom_id res chain seq x y z
N MET A 1 16.45 -34.39 33.39
CA MET A 1 17.65 -34.43 32.51
C MET A 1 17.19 -34.41 31.05
N TYR A 2 17.12 -33.22 30.44
CA TYR A 2 16.48 -32.92 29.13
C TYR A 2 17.25 -33.39 27.88
N ARG A 3 18.03 -34.48 27.98
CA ARG A 3 18.89 -34.98 26.88
C ARG A 3 18.12 -35.40 25.63
N PHE A 4 16.79 -35.56 25.69
CA PHE A 4 15.97 -35.82 24.51
C PHE A 4 15.92 -34.63 23.54
N LEU A 5 16.04 -33.39 24.06
CA LEU A 5 16.04 -32.15 23.27
C LEU A 5 17.31 -31.99 22.42
N LEU A 6 18.40 -32.65 22.82
CA LEU A 6 19.67 -32.69 22.07
C LEU A 6 19.71 -33.79 21.01
N ARG A 7 18.63 -34.58 20.85
CA ARG A 7 18.55 -35.51 19.72
C ARG A 7 18.47 -34.69 18.43
N PRO A 8 19.19 -35.07 17.35
CA PRO A 8 19.31 -34.26 16.14
C PRO A 8 17.95 -33.93 15.49
N LYS A 9 16.94 -34.81 15.63
CA LYS A 9 15.57 -34.54 15.17
C LYS A 9 14.92 -33.36 15.89
N TRP A 10 15.14 -33.21 17.20
CA TRP A 10 14.59 -32.10 17.97
C TRP A 10 15.30 -30.79 17.66
N LEU A 11 16.62 -30.79 17.52
CA LEU A 11 17.36 -29.60 17.08
C LEU A 11 16.89 -29.12 15.71
N LEU A 12 16.72 -30.03 14.74
CA LEU A 12 16.19 -29.69 13.41
C LEU A 12 14.78 -29.08 13.51
N PHE A 13 13.90 -29.66 14.34
CA PHE A 13 12.57 -29.10 14.56
C PHE A 13 12.61 -27.66 15.07
N HIS A 14 13.47 -27.35 16.05
CA HIS A 14 13.61 -25.97 16.54
C HIS A 14 14.13 -25.04 15.45
N ILE A 15 15.11 -25.48 14.65
CA ILE A 15 15.63 -24.68 13.53
C ILE A 15 14.51 -24.38 12.52
N VAL A 16 13.71 -25.37 12.16
CA VAL A 16 12.57 -25.20 11.25
C VAL A 16 11.57 -24.21 11.84
N VAL A 17 11.19 -24.37 13.10
CA VAL A 17 10.26 -23.44 13.78
C VAL A 17 10.81 -22.03 13.78
N LEU A 18 12.08 -21.84 14.14
CA LEU A 18 12.72 -20.52 14.14
C LEU A 18 12.76 -19.92 12.72
N ALA A 19 13.11 -20.71 11.71
CA ALA A 19 13.09 -20.27 10.32
C ALA A 19 11.67 -19.88 9.86
N SER A 20 10.65 -20.65 10.26
CA SER A 20 9.24 -20.32 9.99
C SER A 20 8.82 -19.01 10.66
N VAL A 21 9.19 -18.80 11.93
CA VAL A 21 8.92 -17.54 12.63
C VAL A 21 9.56 -16.36 11.91
N VAL A 22 10.84 -16.48 11.55
CA VAL A 22 11.55 -15.44 10.79
C VAL A 22 10.84 -15.19 9.44
N GLY A 23 10.46 -16.24 8.72
CA GLY A 23 9.69 -16.14 7.48
C GLY A 23 8.37 -15.39 7.69
N MET A 24 7.62 -15.71 8.74
CA MET A 24 6.39 -15.01 9.09
C MET A 24 6.61 -13.53 9.39
N LEU A 25 7.73 -13.15 10.03
CA LEU A 25 8.05 -11.74 10.27
C LEU A 25 8.33 -10.99 8.95
N PHE A 26 9.04 -11.61 8.01
CA PHE A 26 9.23 -11.03 6.67
C PHE A 26 7.91 -10.88 5.92
N LEU A 27 7.04 -11.89 5.99
CA LEU A 27 5.71 -11.80 5.37
C LEU A 27 4.86 -10.71 6.02
N ALA A 28 4.87 -10.59 7.35
CA ALA A 28 4.15 -9.55 8.07
C ALA A 28 4.64 -8.15 7.66
N ARG A 29 5.97 -7.97 7.56
CA ARG A 29 6.58 -6.72 7.06
C ARG A 29 6.11 -6.41 5.64
N TRP A 30 6.13 -7.41 4.75
CA TRP A 30 5.68 -7.27 3.36
C TRP A 30 4.19 -6.91 3.27
N GLN A 31 3.33 -7.58 4.06
CA GLN A 31 1.91 -7.27 4.14
C GLN A 31 1.68 -5.84 4.62
N TRP A 32 2.41 -5.40 5.63
CA TRP A 32 2.34 -4.03 6.15
C TRP A 32 2.74 -3.00 5.11
N ASP A 33 3.87 -3.20 4.40
CA ASP A 33 4.32 -2.27 3.37
C ASP A 33 3.29 -2.14 2.24
N LYS A 34 2.65 -3.26 1.84
CA LYS A 34 1.55 -3.24 0.87
C LYS A 34 0.33 -2.49 1.38
N HIS A 35 -0.03 -2.69 2.65
CA HIS A 35 -1.15 -2.00 3.28
C HIS A 35 -0.92 -0.48 3.33
N VAL A 36 0.25 -0.04 3.81
CA VAL A 36 0.61 1.39 3.89
C VAL A 36 0.62 2.04 2.51
N ALA A 37 1.18 1.38 1.49
CA ALA A 37 1.17 1.90 0.12
C ALA A 37 -0.26 2.08 -0.42
N ARG A 38 -1.15 1.11 -0.16
CA ARG A 38 -2.55 1.22 -0.54
C ARG A 38 -3.23 2.37 0.18
N ASP A 39 -3.02 2.49 1.48
CA ASP A 39 -3.71 3.47 2.30
C ASP A 39 -3.29 4.90 1.95
N ALA A 40 -2.02 5.13 1.64
CA ALA A 40 -1.55 6.41 1.12
C ALA A 40 -2.25 6.79 -0.20
N PHE A 41 -2.41 5.82 -1.11
CA PHE A 41 -3.12 6.04 -2.38
C PHE A 41 -4.59 6.39 -2.14
N VAL A 42 -5.28 5.66 -1.26
CA VAL A 42 -6.71 5.91 -1.02
C VAL A 42 -6.97 7.16 -0.21
N ALA A 43 -6.09 7.53 0.73
CA ALA A 43 -6.15 8.85 1.35
C ALA A 43 -6.10 9.95 0.29
N THR A 44 -5.16 9.84 -0.67
CA THR A 44 -5.04 10.80 -1.78
C THR A 44 -6.31 10.86 -2.63
N VAL A 45 -6.88 9.71 -3.01
CA VAL A 45 -8.12 9.67 -3.80
C VAL A 45 -9.29 10.28 -3.03
N ASN A 46 -9.48 9.89 -1.76
CA ASN A 46 -10.57 10.40 -0.93
C ASN A 46 -10.47 11.91 -0.71
N ASP A 47 -9.27 12.44 -0.45
CA ASP A 47 -9.06 13.87 -0.24
C ASP A 47 -9.37 14.67 -1.51
N ARG A 48 -8.93 14.18 -2.68
CA ARG A 48 -9.19 14.82 -3.97
C ARG A 48 -10.64 14.67 -4.43
N GLU A 49 -11.28 13.55 -4.10
CA GLU A 49 -12.71 13.35 -4.33
C GLU A 49 -13.53 14.31 -3.46
N ALA A 50 -13.17 14.50 -2.18
CA ALA A 50 -13.89 15.41 -1.29
C ALA A 50 -13.75 16.89 -1.68
N ALA A 51 -12.69 17.26 -2.42
CA ALA A 51 -12.44 18.62 -2.87
C ALA A 51 -13.54 19.17 -3.79
N ALA A 52 -13.62 20.50 -3.88
CA ALA A 52 -14.50 21.17 -4.82
C ALA A 52 -14.13 20.78 -6.27
N PRO A 53 -15.10 20.51 -7.15
CA PRO A 53 -14.82 20.20 -8.54
C PRO A 53 -14.05 21.33 -9.22
N LEU A 54 -13.04 20.97 -10.00
CA LEU A 54 -12.26 21.90 -10.81
C LEU A 54 -12.98 22.18 -12.13
N ASP A 55 -12.81 23.38 -12.69
CA ASP A 55 -13.29 23.69 -14.05
C ASP A 55 -12.37 23.00 -15.07
N LEU A 56 -12.95 22.32 -16.06
CA LEU A 56 -12.20 21.62 -17.11
C LEU A 56 -11.38 22.58 -17.97
N ALA A 57 -11.91 23.76 -18.27
CA ALA A 57 -11.30 24.69 -19.23
C ALA A 57 -9.83 25.06 -18.90
N PRO A 58 -9.48 25.47 -17.66
CA PRO A 58 -8.08 25.77 -17.31
C PRO A 58 -7.17 24.54 -17.27
N LEU A 59 -7.72 23.33 -17.10
CA LEU A 59 -6.93 22.09 -16.96
C LEU A 59 -6.44 21.53 -18.30
N LEU A 60 -7.08 21.90 -19.42
CA LEU A 60 -6.71 21.48 -20.78
C LEU A 60 -5.54 22.27 -21.38
N GLY A 61 -5.03 23.28 -20.67
CA GLY A 61 -3.89 24.08 -21.10
C GLY A 61 -2.56 23.30 -21.05
N ALA A 62 -1.57 23.74 -21.81
CA ALA A 62 -0.22 23.19 -21.72
C ALA A 62 0.43 23.58 -20.38
N GLY A 63 0.78 22.59 -19.54
CA GLY A 63 1.57 22.81 -18.33
C GLY A 63 1.06 22.12 -17.06
N THR A 64 -0.15 21.56 -17.07
CA THR A 64 -0.68 20.76 -15.94
C THR A 64 -0.15 19.33 -16.02
N ALA A 65 0.62 18.90 -15.02
CA ALA A 65 1.04 17.50 -14.95
C ALA A 65 -0.14 16.65 -14.49
N ALA A 66 -0.32 15.46 -15.09
CA ALA A 66 -1.41 14.56 -14.73
C ALA A 66 -1.42 14.22 -13.23
N ALA A 67 -0.24 14.06 -12.62
CA ALA A 67 -0.09 13.76 -11.19
C ALA A 67 -0.69 14.84 -10.27
N ASP A 68 -0.71 16.10 -10.70
CA ASP A 68 -1.22 17.23 -9.92
C ASP A 68 -2.75 17.26 -9.88
N ILE A 69 -3.39 16.71 -10.92
CA ILE A 69 -4.84 16.80 -11.14
C ILE A 69 -5.56 15.44 -11.13
N GLU A 70 -4.82 14.34 -11.03
CA GLU A 70 -5.38 12.98 -10.99
C GLU A 70 -6.42 12.86 -9.86
N TRP A 71 -7.52 12.15 -10.10
CA TRP A 71 -8.57 11.90 -9.10
C TRP A 71 -9.38 13.12 -8.62
N PHE A 72 -9.09 14.33 -9.08
CA PHE A 72 -9.99 15.47 -8.85
C PHE A 72 -11.27 15.33 -9.67
N ARG A 73 -12.39 15.73 -9.08
CA ARG A 73 -13.63 15.90 -9.84
C ARG A 73 -13.51 17.11 -10.75
N VAL A 74 -14.07 17.00 -11.95
CA VAL A 74 -14.03 18.07 -12.95
C VAL A 74 -15.45 18.39 -13.42
N ALA A 75 -15.78 19.68 -13.51
CA ALA A 75 -17.02 20.19 -14.05
C ALA A 75 -16.76 20.85 -15.41
N ALA A 76 -17.70 20.70 -16.35
CA ALA A 76 -17.66 21.35 -17.65
C ALA A 76 -19.04 21.92 -17.98
N THR A 77 -19.06 23.13 -18.53
CA THR A 77 -20.28 23.80 -18.99
C THR A 77 -20.19 24.06 -20.49
N GLY A 78 -21.31 23.93 -21.22
CA GLY A 78 -21.38 24.16 -22.66
C GLY A 78 -22.71 24.78 -23.08
N SER A 79 -22.75 25.37 -24.27
CA SER A 79 -23.94 25.89 -24.93
C SER A 79 -24.29 25.04 -26.16
N TYR A 80 -25.58 24.85 -26.42
CA TYR A 80 -26.13 24.15 -27.58
C TYR A 80 -26.36 25.07 -28.78
#